data_AF-A0A1X6WLD9-F1
#
_entry.id   AF-A0A1X6WLD9-F1
#
_cell.length_a   1.000
_cell.length_b   1.000
_cell.length_c   1.000
_cell.angle_alpha   90.00
_cell.angle_beta   90.00
_cell.angle_gamma   90.00
#
_symmetry.space_group_name_H-M   'P 1'
#
loop_
_entity.id
_entity.type
_entity.pdbx_description
1 polymer ?
#
loop_
_entity_poly.entity_id
_entity_poly.type
_entity_poly.pdbx_seq_one_letter_code
_entity_poly.pdbx_strand_id
1 'polypeptide(L)'
;MDDAEKMTRLFLFDFMNRRNVNNETLAKLYQINYQLLVGIEEVFSDNLFIYPKYEDSEIIFTFEKSLTKVKEEYKDFDFSNLEKNYSKMRGEEIKISNKYFFNKLLKIIISWSNIQFNKLQININDGLSETNEPKRGMTQIFLSYSYDDYLYTYALFQYFYSNNLYLYMDWMHNNKINDGRYLKSLLRTELDNSEQLLFLPSLNRDLRTQGYQGVRPWCAWELGCFYSHREKYIIQVYNEDRVNNNNLLLSSLERMIGIDESSNRIIGRW
;
A
#
# COMPACT_ATOMS: atom_id res chain seq x y z
N MET A 1 -15.96 -19.06 -7.20
CA MET A 1 -15.42 -19.37 -5.86
C MET A 1 -13.94 -19.58 -6.08
N ASP A 2 -13.19 -18.53 -5.78
CA ASP A 2 -11.75 -18.45 -5.54
C ASP A 2 -11.57 -16.99 -5.17
N ASP A 3 -11.75 -16.70 -3.88
CA ASP A 3 -11.57 -15.37 -3.32
C ASP A 3 -10.07 -15.08 -3.36
N ALA A 4 -9.62 -14.48 -4.46
CA ALA A 4 -8.27 -13.94 -4.54
C ALA A 4 -8.05 -13.01 -3.34
N GLU A 5 -7.01 -13.26 -2.55
CA GLU A 5 -6.71 -12.44 -1.39
C GLU A 5 -6.40 -11.02 -1.86
N LYS A 6 -7.37 -10.11 -1.67
CA LYS A 6 -7.17 -8.70 -1.96
C LYS A 6 -6.20 -8.16 -0.93
N MET A 7 -5.08 -7.62 -1.41
CA MET A 7 -4.09 -6.93 -0.59
C MET A 7 -4.61 -5.56 -0.12
N THR A 8 -5.77 -5.53 0.55
CA THR A 8 -6.38 -4.33 1.15
C THR A 8 -5.56 -3.85 2.34
N ARG A 9 -5.77 -2.61 2.77
CA ARG A 9 -5.16 -2.12 4.02
C ARG A 9 -5.66 -2.92 5.21
N LEU A 10 -6.96 -3.17 5.29
CA LEU A 10 -7.56 -3.95 6.36
C LEU A 10 -6.99 -5.36 6.45
N PHE A 11 -6.82 -6.05 5.32
CA PHE A 11 -6.21 -7.39 5.30
C PHE A 11 -4.78 -7.35 5.85
N LEU A 12 -3.93 -6.46 5.31
CA LEU A 12 -2.53 -6.39 5.72
C LEU A 12 -2.36 -5.88 7.15
N PHE A 13 -3.21 -4.95 7.61
CA PHE A 13 -3.15 -4.42 8.97
C PHE A 13 -3.65 -5.45 9.98
N ASP A 14 -4.70 -6.20 9.67
CA ASP A 14 -5.14 -7.34 10.50
C ASP A 14 -4.07 -8.42 10.55
N PHE A 15 -3.44 -8.76 9.42
CA PHE A 15 -2.27 -9.65 9.40
C PHE A 15 -1.17 -9.17 10.35
N MET A 16 -0.84 -7.87 10.30
CA MET A 16 0.17 -7.29 11.20
C MET A 16 -0.26 -7.27 12.67
N ASN A 17 -1.55 -7.07 12.97
CA ASN A 17 -2.06 -7.10 14.34
C ASN A 17 -2.10 -8.50 14.95
N ARG A 18 -2.34 -9.53 14.13
CA ARG A 18 -2.28 -10.95 14.55
C ARG A 18 -0.86 -11.44 14.73
N ARG A 19 0.08 -10.88 13.96
CA ARG A 19 1.50 -11.13 14.14
C ARG A 19 1.94 -10.46 15.43
N ASN A 20 2.67 -11.17 16.28
CA ASN A 20 3.23 -10.58 17.49
C ASN A 20 4.39 -9.64 17.11
N VAL A 21 4.06 -8.43 16.67
CA VAL A 21 5.04 -7.41 16.27
C VAL A 21 5.79 -6.97 17.53
N ASN A 22 7.09 -7.29 17.59
CA ASN A 22 7.93 -7.00 18.76
C ASN A 22 7.98 -5.51 19.15
N ASN A 23 7.66 -4.61 18.21
CA ASN A 23 7.57 -3.18 18.47
C ASN A 23 6.13 -2.80 18.83
N GLU A 24 5.89 -2.59 20.13
CA GLU A 24 4.56 -2.24 20.68
C GLU A 24 3.97 -0.98 20.02
N THR A 25 4.77 0.06 19.79
CA THR A 25 4.28 1.30 19.17
C THR A 25 3.88 1.08 17.71
N LEU A 26 4.62 0.24 16.97
CA LEU A 26 4.26 -0.13 15.60
C LEU A 26 2.96 -0.97 15.58
N ALA A 27 2.80 -1.91 16.51
CA ALA A 27 1.57 -2.68 16.66
C ALA A 27 0.36 -1.76 16.92
N LYS A 28 0.50 -0.79 17.84
CA LYS A 28 -0.52 0.23 18.08
C LYS A 28 -0.82 1.06 16.83
N LEU A 29 0.19 1.45 16.05
CA LEU A 29 -0.01 2.21 14.82
C LEU A 29 -0.83 1.43 13.77
N TYR A 30 -0.57 0.12 13.61
CA TYR A 30 -1.40 -0.74 12.77
C TYR A 30 -2.83 -0.86 13.29
N GLN A 31 -3.00 -1.06 14.58
CA GLN A 31 -4.31 -1.17 15.21
C GLN A 31 -5.14 0.12 15.07
N ILE A 32 -4.52 1.30 15.23
CA ILE A 32 -5.18 2.59 15.00
C ILE A 32 -5.65 2.70 13.55
N ASN A 33 -4.76 2.42 12.59
CA ASN A 33 -5.11 2.53 11.16
C ASN A 33 -6.21 1.53 10.75
N TYR A 34 -6.18 0.31 11.29
CA TYR A 34 -7.24 -0.67 11.12
C TYR A 34 -8.58 -0.13 11.65
N GLN A 35 -8.62 0.36 12.90
CA GLN A 35 -9.84 0.90 13.50
C GLN A 35 -10.39 2.14 12.78
N LEU A 36 -9.52 2.96 12.19
CA LEU A 36 -9.94 4.12 11.39
C LEU A 36 -10.55 3.73 10.04
N LEU A 37 -10.29 2.53 9.53
CA LEU A 37 -10.71 2.09 8.19
C LEU A 37 -11.79 1.01 8.18
N VAL A 38 -11.96 0.26 9.28
CA VAL A 38 -12.95 -0.82 9.35
C VAL A 38 -14.37 -0.26 9.23
N GLY A 39 -15.18 -0.90 8.39
CA GLY A 39 -16.50 -0.41 7.99
C GLY A 39 -16.47 0.73 6.97
N ILE A 40 -15.29 1.12 6.48
CA ILE A 40 -15.12 2.16 5.44
C ILE A 40 -14.46 1.57 4.20
N GLU A 41 -13.29 0.94 4.32
CA GLU A 41 -12.53 0.45 3.15
C GLU A 41 -13.30 -0.64 2.38
N GLU A 42 -14.05 -1.49 3.08
CA GLU A 42 -14.84 -2.61 2.55
C GLU A 42 -15.87 -2.13 1.53
N VAL A 43 -16.46 -0.95 1.76
CA VAL A 43 -17.40 -0.29 0.84
C VAL A 43 -16.77 -0.07 -0.55
N PHE A 44 -15.45 0.10 -0.59
CA PHE A 44 -14.70 0.38 -1.82
C PHE A 44 -13.95 -0.83 -2.39
N SER A 45 -13.58 -1.82 -1.57
CA SER A 45 -12.82 -3.00 -2.04
C SER A 45 -13.69 -4.08 -2.67
N ASP A 46 -14.94 -4.24 -2.24
CA ASP A 46 -15.73 -5.44 -2.59
C ASP A 46 -16.59 -5.29 -3.85
N ASN A 47 -16.34 -4.24 -4.65
CA ASN A 47 -17.12 -3.98 -5.86
C ASN A 47 -18.65 -4.03 -5.63
N LEU A 48 -19.11 -3.74 -4.40
CA LEU A 48 -20.51 -3.71 -3.98
C LEU A 48 -21.31 -2.56 -4.63
N PHE A 49 -20.90 -2.06 -5.80
CA PHE A 49 -21.58 -1.04 -6.60
C PHE A 49 -22.97 -1.45 -7.11
N ILE A 50 -23.48 -2.62 -6.71
CA ILE A 50 -24.89 -3.01 -6.89
C ILE A 50 -25.77 -2.52 -5.71
N TYR A 51 -25.18 -2.17 -4.56
CA TYR A 51 -25.92 -1.58 -3.44
C TYR A 51 -26.04 -0.05 -3.58
N PRO A 52 -27.21 0.53 -3.26
CA PRO A 52 -27.48 1.94 -3.43
C PRO A 52 -26.48 2.74 -2.60
N LYS A 53 -25.87 3.77 -3.23
CA LYS A 53 -25.09 4.86 -2.63
C LYS A 53 -24.98 4.75 -1.09
N TYR A 54 -23.88 4.17 -0.60
CA TYR A 54 -23.45 4.48 0.78
C TYR A 54 -23.45 6.00 0.89
N GLU A 55 -24.26 6.57 1.78
CA GLU A 55 -24.29 8.02 1.88
C GLU A 55 -22.96 8.48 2.48
N ASP A 56 -22.40 9.58 1.97
CA ASP A 56 -21.16 10.14 2.54
C ASP A 56 -21.30 10.33 4.07
N SER A 57 -22.51 10.63 4.54
CA SER A 57 -22.89 10.75 5.95
C SER A 57 -22.52 9.52 6.80
N GLU A 58 -22.66 8.30 6.27
CA GLU A 58 -22.33 7.06 6.98
C GLU A 58 -20.82 6.85 7.09
N ILE A 59 -20.07 7.15 6.02
CA ILE A 59 -18.61 7.07 6.04
C ILE A 59 -18.04 8.11 7.00
N ILE A 60 -18.56 9.33 6.95
CA ILE A 60 -18.19 10.43 7.85
C ILE A 60 -18.45 10.03 9.30
N PHE A 61 -19.67 9.58 9.59
CA PHE A 61 -20.06 9.19 10.95
C PHE A 61 -19.20 8.04 11.48
N THR A 62 -18.94 7.03 10.64
CA THR A 62 -18.09 5.89 10.99
C THR A 62 -16.67 6.35 11.30
N PHE A 63 -16.09 7.20 10.44
CA PHE A 63 -14.75 7.73 10.66
C PHE A 63 -14.66 8.59 11.92
N GLU A 64 -15.60 9.51 12.16
CA GLU A 64 -15.60 10.39 13.33
C GLU A 64 -15.78 9.63 14.65
N LYS A 65 -16.62 8.59 14.63
CA LYS A 65 -16.78 7.67 15.76
C LYS A 65 -15.49 6.91 16.04
N SER A 66 -14.87 6.33 15.01
CA SER A 66 -13.60 5.62 15.14
C SER A 66 -12.47 6.55 15.60
N LEU A 67 -12.40 7.77 15.07
CA LEU A 67 -11.41 8.77 15.44
C LEU A 67 -11.52 9.15 16.92
N THR A 68 -12.74 9.41 17.40
CA THR A 68 -12.98 9.69 18.83
C THR A 68 -12.48 8.54 19.69
N LYS A 69 -12.83 7.29 19.34
CA LYS A 69 -12.42 6.09 20.07
C LYS A 69 -10.90 5.91 20.11
N VAL A 70 -10.22 5.96 18.96
CA VAL A 70 -8.76 5.74 18.91
C VAL A 70 -7.99 6.84 19.65
N LYS A 71 -8.49 8.09 19.67
CA LYS A 71 -7.88 9.16 20.46
C LYS A 71 -7.97 8.91 21.96
N GLU A 72 -9.09 8.36 22.43
CA GLU A 72 -9.28 8.01 23.84
C GLU A 72 -8.41 6.82 24.25
N GLU A 73 -8.27 5.83 23.37
CA GLU A 73 -7.52 4.59 23.60
C GLU A 73 -6.00 4.78 23.47
N TYR A 74 -5.54 5.57 22.50
CA TYR A 74 -4.12 5.73 22.13
C TYR A 74 -3.60 7.15 22.39
N LYS A 75 -3.65 7.58 23.66
CA LYS A 75 -3.27 8.96 24.08
C LYS A 75 -1.81 9.31 23.85
N ASP A 76 -0.96 8.31 23.62
CA ASP A 76 0.46 8.44 23.28
C ASP A 76 0.71 8.91 21.84
N PHE A 77 -0.31 8.90 20.98
CA PHE A 77 -0.21 9.39 19.61
C PHE A 77 -0.75 10.81 19.46
N ASP A 78 0.00 11.64 18.72
CA ASP A 78 -0.46 12.98 18.34
C ASP A 78 -1.37 12.94 17.11
N PHE A 79 -2.66 13.19 17.31
CA PHE A 79 -3.69 13.24 16.27
C PHE A 79 -3.92 14.65 15.70
N SER A 80 -3.27 15.68 16.23
CA SER A 80 -3.57 17.09 15.90
C SER A 80 -3.51 17.38 14.40
N ASN A 81 -2.52 16.83 13.70
CA ASN A 81 -2.40 17.01 12.25
C ASN A 81 -3.49 16.26 11.46
N LEU A 82 -3.88 15.06 11.90
CA LEU A 82 -4.97 14.31 11.29
C LEU A 82 -6.28 15.06 11.44
N GLU A 83 -6.59 15.54 12.64
CA GLU A 83 -7.81 16.31 12.94
C GLU A 83 -7.87 17.62 12.15
N LYS A 84 -6.77 18.36 12.10
CA LYS A 84 -6.67 19.61 11.35
C LYS A 84 -6.93 19.40 9.86
N ASN A 85 -6.29 18.40 9.25
CA ASN A 85 -6.44 18.12 7.83
C ASN A 85 -7.83 17.54 7.50
N TYR A 86 -8.37 16.70 8.38
CA TYR A 86 -9.74 16.20 8.27
C TYR A 86 -10.76 17.34 8.36
N SER A 87 -10.64 18.22 9.36
CA SER A 87 -11.55 19.38 9.51
C SER A 87 -11.50 20.30 8.29
N LYS A 88 -10.30 20.54 7.75
CA LYS A 88 -10.13 21.31 6.51
C LYS A 88 -10.85 20.63 5.34
N MET A 89 -10.68 19.32 5.17
CA MET A 89 -11.39 18.55 4.14
C MET A 89 -12.91 18.64 4.31
N ARG A 90 -13.42 18.60 5.54
CA ARG A 90 -14.87 18.70 5.83
C ARG A 90 -15.45 20.09 5.57
N GLY A 91 -14.64 21.14 5.73
CA GLY A 91 -15.04 22.52 5.45
C GLY A 91 -15.05 22.90 3.97
N GLU A 92 -14.44 22.08 3.09
CA GLU A 92 -14.60 22.22 1.64
C GLU A 92 -15.99 21.70 1.26
N GLU A 93 -16.80 22.48 0.52
CA GLU A 93 -18.11 22.02 0.01
C GLU A 93 -17.89 20.85 -0.98
N ILE A 94 -17.96 19.61 -0.48
CA ILE A 94 -17.72 18.41 -1.28
C ILE A 94 -19.01 18.04 -2.02
N LYS A 95 -19.22 18.60 -3.22
CA LYS A 95 -20.07 17.98 -4.26
C LYS A 95 -19.26 16.92 -5.01
N ILE A 96 -18.83 15.84 -4.35
CA ILE A 96 -17.89 14.91 -4.97
C ILE A 96 -18.33 13.47 -4.73
N SER A 97 -17.94 12.57 -5.63
CA SER A 97 -18.24 11.15 -5.51
C SER A 97 -17.58 10.53 -4.26
N ASN A 98 -18.21 9.51 -3.68
CA ASN A 98 -17.70 8.79 -2.52
C ASN A 98 -16.24 8.32 -2.70
N LYS A 99 -15.86 7.91 -3.92
CA LYS A 99 -14.46 7.51 -4.23
C LYS A 99 -13.47 8.64 -4.01
N TYR A 100 -13.86 9.87 -4.32
CA TYR A 100 -13.00 11.03 -4.12
C TYR A 100 -12.91 11.41 -2.64
N PHE A 101 -14.04 11.38 -1.93
CA PHE A 101 -14.05 11.57 -0.48
C PHE A 101 -13.11 10.55 0.20
N PHE A 102 -13.27 9.27 -0.11
CA PHE A 102 -12.42 8.20 0.40
C PHE A 102 -10.95 8.37 0.04
N ASN A 103 -10.63 8.73 -1.21
CA ASN A 103 -9.24 9.01 -1.61
C ASN A 103 -8.62 10.17 -0.81
N LYS A 104 -9.38 11.24 -0.55
CA LYS A 104 -8.91 12.35 0.31
C LYS A 104 -8.72 11.89 1.75
N LEU A 105 -9.68 11.16 2.31
CA LEU A 105 -9.61 10.64 3.66
C LEU A 105 -8.39 9.71 3.84
N LEU A 106 -8.20 8.75 2.94
CA LEU A 106 -7.03 7.87 2.93
C LEU A 106 -5.73 8.66 2.91
N LYS A 107 -5.60 9.67 2.04
CA LYS A 107 -4.38 10.50 1.99
C LYS A 107 -4.11 11.23 3.31
N ILE A 108 -5.15 11.66 4.03
CA ILE A 108 -5.00 12.29 5.35
C ILE A 108 -4.49 11.28 6.37
N ILE A 109 -5.11 10.09 6.42
CA ILE A 109 -4.71 8.99 7.30
C ILE A 109 -3.25 8.59 7.01
N ILE A 110 -2.91 8.39 5.75
CA ILE A 110 -1.58 7.95 5.30
C ILE A 110 -0.52 9.02 5.59
N SER A 111 -0.85 10.31 5.36
CA SER A 111 0.05 11.39 5.74
C SER A 111 0.32 11.43 7.24
N TRP A 112 -0.69 11.18 8.07
CA TRP A 112 -0.51 11.11 9.52
C TRP A 112 0.30 9.86 9.90
N SER A 113 -0.04 8.70 9.36
CA SER A 113 0.64 7.44 9.63
C SER A 113 2.11 7.47 9.24
N ASN A 114 2.47 8.07 8.10
CA ASN A 114 3.87 8.24 7.71
C ASN A 114 4.64 9.14 8.68
N ILE A 115 4.01 10.18 9.26
CA ILE A 115 4.66 11.01 10.29
C ILE A 115 4.96 10.16 11.53
N GLN A 116 4.01 9.34 11.98
CA GLN A 116 4.23 8.47 13.14
C GLN A 116 5.25 7.37 12.81
N PHE A 117 5.13 6.73 11.65
CA PHE A 117 6.02 5.69 11.18
C PHE A 117 7.47 6.16 11.07
N ASN A 118 7.72 7.37 10.55
CA ASN A 118 9.07 7.93 10.45
C ASN A 118 9.71 8.19 11.83
N LYS A 119 8.91 8.55 12.85
CA LYS A 119 9.40 8.65 14.23
C LYS A 119 9.82 7.27 14.77
N LEU A 120 9.16 6.20 14.31
CA LEU A 120 9.50 4.82 14.66
C LEU A 120 10.69 4.29 13.87
N GLN A 121 10.82 4.61 12.58
CA GLN A 121 11.93 4.15 11.72
C GLN A 121 13.31 4.46 12.29
N ILE A 122 13.45 5.64 12.92
CA ILE A 122 14.69 6.02 13.61
C ILE A 122 15.09 4.94 14.65
N ASN A 123 14.11 4.28 15.28
CA ASN A 123 14.31 3.20 16.26
C ASN A 123 14.25 1.79 15.65
N ILE A 124 13.58 1.63 14.50
CA ILE A 124 13.39 0.33 13.82
C ILE A 124 14.64 -0.04 12.97
N ASN A 125 15.40 0.93 12.45
CA ASN A 125 16.63 0.67 11.69
C ASN A 125 17.71 -0.08 12.51
N ASP A 126 17.69 0.03 13.84
CA ASP A 126 18.56 -0.75 14.74
C ASP A 126 18.16 -2.24 14.81
N GLY A 127 16.96 -2.62 14.34
CA GLY A 127 16.43 -4.00 14.33
C GLY A 127 16.01 -4.54 12.95
N LEU A 128 16.02 -3.73 11.89
CA LEU A 128 15.76 -4.17 10.49
C LEU A 128 16.98 -4.80 9.82
N SER A 129 18.13 -4.86 10.49
CA SER A 129 19.38 -5.40 9.93
C SER A 129 19.24 -6.85 9.44
N GLU A 130 18.34 -7.66 10.01
CA GLU A 130 18.04 -9.02 9.57
C GLU A 130 17.17 -9.11 8.30
N THR A 131 16.61 -7.98 7.83
CA THR A 131 15.68 -7.91 6.68
C THR A 131 16.24 -7.20 5.45
N ASN A 132 17.52 -6.84 5.47
CA ASN A 132 18.17 -6.13 4.36
C ASN A 132 18.57 -7.03 3.19
N GLU A 133 18.48 -8.35 3.36
CA GLU A 133 18.82 -9.32 2.32
C GLU A 133 17.83 -10.49 2.31
N PRO A 134 17.60 -11.12 1.15
CA PRO A 134 16.82 -12.35 1.06
C PRO A 134 17.49 -13.47 1.86
N LYS A 135 16.70 -14.21 2.66
CA LYS A 135 17.19 -15.45 3.27
C LYS A 135 17.47 -16.48 2.18
N ARG A 136 18.38 -17.42 2.46
CA ARG A 136 18.71 -18.51 1.53
C ARG A 136 17.44 -19.23 1.07
N GLY A 137 17.21 -19.26 -0.24
CA GLY A 137 16.07 -19.93 -0.86
C GLY A 137 14.82 -19.06 -1.02
N MET A 138 14.84 -17.79 -0.61
CA MET A 138 13.79 -16.83 -0.93
C MET A 138 13.92 -16.35 -2.37
N THR A 139 12.78 -16.22 -3.05
CA THR A 139 12.70 -15.56 -4.35
C THR A 139 12.62 -14.05 -4.14
N GLN A 140 13.49 -13.29 -4.79
CA GLN A 140 13.44 -11.83 -4.78
C GLN A 140 12.42 -11.31 -5.79
N ILE A 141 11.61 -10.35 -5.33
CA ILE A 141 10.57 -9.68 -6.09
C ILE A 141 10.79 -8.18 -5.99
N PHE A 142 10.87 -7.50 -7.13
CA PHE A 142 11.02 -6.06 -7.15
C PHE A 142 9.66 -5.37 -6.97
N LEU A 143 9.49 -4.54 -5.94
CA LEU A 143 8.31 -3.68 -5.82
C LEU A 143 8.54 -2.34 -6.52
N SER A 144 7.86 -2.14 -7.65
CA SER A 144 7.74 -0.82 -8.28
C SER A 144 6.48 -0.12 -7.75
N TYR A 145 6.59 1.04 -7.11
CA TYR A 145 5.46 1.68 -6.44
C TYR A 145 5.34 3.18 -6.74
N SER A 146 4.10 3.66 -6.85
CA SER A 146 3.78 5.06 -7.18
C SER A 146 3.23 5.88 -6.02
N TYR A 147 3.22 5.33 -4.80
CA TYR A 147 2.58 5.94 -3.64
C TYR A 147 3.35 5.74 -2.35
N ASP A 148 3.40 6.79 -1.54
CA ASP A 148 4.19 6.86 -0.31
C ASP A 148 3.28 6.45 0.87
N ASP A 149 3.02 5.15 1.03
CA ASP A 149 2.32 4.58 2.20
C ASP A 149 3.24 3.59 2.88
N TYR A 150 4.03 4.09 3.83
CA TYR A 150 5.07 3.27 4.47
C TYR A 150 4.48 2.18 5.34
N LEU A 151 3.33 2.44 5.99
CA LEU A 151 2.67 1.45 6.82
C LEU A 151 2.11 0.29 5.96
N TYR A 152 1.43 0.61 4.86
CA TYR A 152 0.94 -0.41 3.92
C TYR A 152 2.08 -1.19 3.26
N THR A 153 3.09 -0.51 2.73
CA THR A 153 4.19 -1.18 2.01
C THR A 153 5.06 -2.01 2.95
N TYR A 154 5.25 -1.58 4.20
CA TYR A 154 5.93 -2.40 5.21
C TYR A 154 5.11 -3.63 5.61
N ALA A 155 3.78 -3.51 5.76
CA ALA A 155 2.92 -4.68 5.99
C ALA A 155 2.95 -5.66 4.81
N LEU A 156 2.94 -5.14 3.59
CA LEU A 156 3.06 -5.92 2.36
C LEU A 156 4.39 -6.69 2.35
N PHE A 157 5.51 -6.02 2.66
CA PHE A 157 6.80 -6.68 2.82
C PHE A 157 6.76 -7.81 3.84
N GLN A 158 6.21 -7.55 5.04
CA GLN A 158 6.12 -8.56 6.10
C GLN A 158 5.28 -9.77 5.72
N TYR A 159 4.19 -9.56 4.96
CA TYR A 159 3.34 -10.61 4.43
C TYR A 159 4.09 -11.46 3.38
N PHE A 160 4.79 -10.82 2.43
CA PHE A 160 5.62 -11.55 1.46
C PHE A 160 6.73 -12.34 2.15
N TYR A 161 7.40 -11.70 3.12
CA TYR A 161 8.50 -12.32 3.86
C TYR A 161 8.06 -13.53 4.68
N SER A 162 6.85 -13.52 5.27
CA SER A 162 6.30 -14.71 5.94
C SER A 162 5.95 -15.84 4.97
N ASN A 163 5.75 -15.53 3.69
CA ASN A 163 5.47 -16.48 2.62
C ASN A 163 6.73 -16.82 1.80
N ASN A 164 7.92 -16.70 2.42
CA ASN A 164 9.22 -17.04 1.83
C ASN A 164 9.54 -16.29 0.52
N LEU A 165 8.99 -15.08 0.36
CA LEU A 165 9.28 -14.15 -0.72
C LEU A 165 9.97 -12.90 -0.18
N TYR A 166 11.05 -12.48 -0.84
CA TYR A 166 11.73 -11.25 -0.48
C TYR A 166 11.25 -10.10 -1.38
N LEU A 167 10.48 -9.17 -0.81
CA LEU A 167 9.98 -8.01 -1.53
C LEU A 167 10.98 -6.84 -1.42
N TYR A 168 11.77 -6.60 -2.46
CA TYR A 168 12.70 -5.47 -2.50
C TYR A 168 11.94 -4.15 -2.64
N MET A 169 12.18 -3.20 -1.74
CA MET A 169 11.56 -1.87 -1.75
C MET A 169 12.60 -0.77 -1.59
N ASP A 170 12.71 0.12 -2.58
CA ASP A 170 13.74 1.19 -2.62
C ASP A 170 13.87 1.96 -1.30
N TRP A 171 12.76 2.45 -0.73
CA TRP A 171 12.79 3.25 0.50
C TRP A 171 13.33 2.49 1.74
N MET A 172 13.28 1.15 1.76
CA MET A 172 13.82 0.35 2.87
C MET A 172 15.33 0.20 2.80
N HIS A 173 15.92 0.25 1.61
CA HIS A 173 17.35 -0.03 1.39
C HIS A 173 18.15 1.24 1.12
N ASN A 174 17.55 2.19 0.41
CA ASN A 174 18.18 3.41 0.02
C ASN A 174 17.61 4.56 0.86
N ASN A 175 18.46 5.11 1.71
CA ASN A 175 18.22 6.45 2.25
C ASN A 175 18.14 7.47 1.09
N LYS A 176 17.88 8.75 1.37
CA LYS A 176 17.92 9.81 0.34
C LYS A 176 19.30 9.90 -0.33
N ILE A 177 19.53 9.09 -1.36
CA ILE A 177 20.72 9.09 -2.20
C ILE A 177 20.57 10.28 -3.14
N ASN A 178 21.43 11.27 -2.97
CA ASN A 178 21.38 12.51 -3.77
C ASN A 178 21.94 12.32 -5.20
N ASP A 179 22.65 11.21 -5.47
CA ASP A 179 23.14 10.87 -6.81
C ASP A 179 22.18 9.92 -7.54
N GLY A 180 21.37 10.49 -8.43
CA GLY A 180 20.42 9.74 -9.23
C GLY A 180 21.04 8.73 -10.22
N ARG A 181 22.32 8.87 -10.60
CA ARG A 181 23.00 7.86 -11.43
C ARG A 181 23.35 6.63 -10.61
N TYR A 182 23.90 6.86 -9.42
CA TYR A 182 24.23 5.79 -8.48
C TYR A 182 22.98 5.03 -8.05
N LEU A 183 21.90 5.74 -7.70
CA LEU A 183 20.62 5.12 -7.38
C LEU A 183 20.09 4.26 -8.54
N LYS A 184 20.15 4.76 -9.78
CA LYS A 184 19.74 3.96 -10.95
C LYS A 184 20.58 2.71 -11.15
N SER A 185 21.90 2.76 -10.91
CA SER A 185 22.73 1.55 -10.99
C SER A 185 22.39 0.54 -9.91
N LEU A 186 22.10 0.98 -8.68
CA LEU A 186 21.67 0.09 -7.60
C LEU A 186 20.33 -0.57 -7.94
N LEU A 187 19.31 0.23 -8.28
CA LEU A 187 18.01 -0.30 -8.66
C LEU A 187 18.08 -1.21 -9.88
N ARG A 188 19.02 -0.95 -10.81
CA ARG A 188 19.23 -1.83 -11.95
C ARG A 188 19.72 -3.21 -11.51
N THR A 189 20.70 -3.27 -10.61
CA THR A 189 21.18 -4.53 -10.04
C THR A 189 20.05 -5.28 -9.34
N GLU A 190 19.24 -4.58 -8.55
CA GLU A 190 18.13 -5.20 -7.80
C GLU A 190 16.99 -5.67 -8.70
N LEU A 191 16.73 -4.95 -9.80
CA LEU A 191 15.84 -5.42 -10.87
C LEU A 191 16.39 -6.69 -11.53
N ASP A 192 17.68 -6.73 -11.87
CA ASP A 192 18.31 -7.89 -12.52
C ASP A 192 18.40 -9.11 -11.55
N ASN A 193 18.43 -8.89 -10.23
CA ASN A 193 18.37 -9.93 -9.19
C ASN A 193 16.95 -10.45 -8.92
N SER A 194 15.91 -9.74 -9.39
CA SER A 194 14.52 -10.07 -9.09
C SER A 194 13.93 -11.01 -10.14
N GLU A 195 13.28 -12.08 -9.69
CA GLU A 195 12.64 -13.08 -10.55
C GLU A 195 11.27 -12.61 -11.07
N GLN A 196 10.61 -11.74 -10.31
CA GLN A 196 9.30 -11.17 -10.63
C GLN A 196 9.27 -9.69 -10.27
N LEU A 197 8.37 -8.94 -10.93
CA LEU A 197 8.10 -7.55 -10.59
C LEU A 197 6.65 -7.39 -10.13
N LEU A 198 6.47 -6.69 -9.03
CA LEU A 198 5.16 -6.31 -8.50
C LEU A 198 4.98 -4.80 -8.63
N PHE A 199 3.92 -4.37 -9.31
CA PHE A 199 3.58 -2.97 -9.47
C PHE A 199 2.45 -2.57 -8.50
N LEU A 200 2.73 -1.58 -7.65
CA LEU A 200 1.76 -0.95 -6.77
C LEU A 200 1.38 0.43 -7.31
N PRO A 201 0.19 0.59 -7.92
CA PRO A 201 -0.25 1.85 -8.50
C PRO A 201 -0.55 2.90 -7.43
N SER A 202 -0.71 4.15 -7.86
CA SER A 202 -1.16 5.22 -6.97
C SER A 202 -2.63 5.05 -6.58
N LEU A 203 -3.01 5.52 -5.39
CA LEU A 203 -4.42 5.55 -4.95
C LEU A 203 -5.35 6.22 -5.97
N ASN A 204 -4.90 7.30 -6.61
CA ASN A 204 -5.70 7.99 -7.64
C ASN A 204 -6.02 7.08 -8.82
N ARG A 205 -5.02 6.27 -9.23
CA ARG A 205 -5.16 5.34 -10.34
C ARG A 205 -6.08 4.18 -9.93
N ASP A 206 -5.83 3.61 -8.76
CA ASP A 206 -6.60 2.47 -8.26
C ASP A 206 -8.07 2.85 -8.07
N LEU A 207 -8.36 3.98 -7.41
CA LEU A 207 -9.73 4.48 -7.21
C LEU A 207 -10.34 5.19 -8.45
N ARG A 208 -9.58 5.40 -9.53
CA ARG A 208 -9.96 6.22 -10.72
C ARG A 208 -10.47 7.63 -10.36
N THR A 209 -9.87 8.28 -9.37
CA THR A 209 -10.22 9.66 -9.00
C THR A 209 -9.43 10.68 -9.81
N GLN A 210 -9.91 11.93 -9.87
CA GLN A 210 -9.19 13.03 -10.52
C GLN A 210 -7.75 13.20 -9.98
N GLY A 211 -6.82 13.61 -10.86
CA GLY A 211 -5.39 13.74 -10.59
C GLY A 211 -4.54 12.89 -11.53
N TYR A 212 -3.24 12.72 -11.22
CA TYR A 212 -2.35 11.89 -12.03
C TYR A 212 -2.73 10.41 -11.88
N GLN A 213 -3.29 9.84 -12.95
CA GLN A 213 -3.65 8.43 -13.08
C GLN A 213 -2.63 7.65 -13.94
N GLY A 214 -1.52 8.27 -14.35
CA GLY A 214 -0.46 7.64 -15.13
C GLY A 214 0.45 6.74 -14.29
N VAL A 215 1.40 6.10 -14.96
CA VAL A 215 2.52 5.41 -14.30
C VAL A 215 3.63 6.44 -14.09
N ARG A 216 4.04 6.67 -12.83
CA ARG A 216 5.08 7.67 -12.55
C ARG A 216 6.34 7.40 -13.39
N PRO A 217 7.08 8.43 -13.85
CA PRO A 217 8.25 8.23 -14.72
C PRO A 217 9.28 7.24 -14.17
N TRP A 218 9.49 7.23 -12.85
CA TRP A 218 10.38 6.28 -12.19
C TRP A 218 9.91 4.83 -12.35
N CYS A 219 8.64 4.56 -12.01
CA CYS A 219 8.03 3.24 -12.21
C CYS A 219 8.00 2.83 -13.69
N ALA A 220 7.78 3.78 -14.60
CA ALA A 220 7.81 3.50 -16.03
C ALA A 220 9.22 3.05 -16.50
N TRP A 221 10.28 3.64 -15.94
CA TRP A 221 11.65 3.20 -16.18
C TRP A 221 11.92 1.80 -15.60
N GLU A 222 11.48 1.50 -14.37
CA GLU A 222 11.61 0.18 -13.75
C GLU A 222 10.89 -0.91 -14.56
N LEU A 223 9.61 -0.67 -14.90
CA LEU A 223 8.81 -1.55 -15.76
C LEU A 223 9.45 -1.75 -17.14
N GLY A 224 10.03 -0.70 -17.71
CA GLY A 224 10.76 -0.75 -18.98
C GLY A 224 12.06 -1.56 -18.89
N CYS A 225 12.81 -1.44 -17.79
CA CYS A 225 14.02 -2.22 -17.56
C CYS A 225 13.72 -3.71 -17.35
N PHE A 226 12.58 -4.01 -16.71
CA PHE A 226 12.11 -5.37 -16.48
C PHE A 226 11.39 -5.99 -17.69
N TYR A 227 11.29 -5.27 -18.83
CA TYR A 227 10.47 -5.68 -19.98
C TYR A 227 10.86 -7.04 -20.58
N SER A 228 12.13 -7.42 -20.55
CA SER A 228 12.63 -8.72 -21.04
C SER A 228 12.30 -9.90 -20.11
N HIS A 229 11.90 -9.63 -18.86
CA HIS A 229 11.51 -10.63 -17.88
C HIS A 229 9.99 -10.87 -17.91
N ARG A 230 9.58 -12.12 -17.68
CA ARG A 230 8.26 -12.60 -18.10
C ARG A 230 7.15 -12.35 -17.10
N GLU A 231 7.46 -12.29 -15.81
CA GLU A 231 6.43 -12.30 -14.77
C GLU A 231 6.33 -10.96 -14.06
N LYS A 232 5.28 -10.22 -14.40
CA LYS A 232 5.01 -8.89 -13.87
C LYS A 232 3.57 -8.82 -13.43
N TYR A 233 3.36 -8.38 -12.20
CA TYR A 233 2.06 -8.35 -11.56
C TYR A 233 1.66 -6.93 -11.14
N ILE A 234 0.37 -6.71 -10.95
CA ILE A 234 -0.19 -5.48 -10.41
C ILE A 234 -1.09 -5.79 -9.20
N ILE A 235 -0.95 -5.00 -8.14
CA ILE A 235 -1.94 -4.95 -7.04
C ILE A 235 -2.99 -3.89 -7.41
N GLN A 236 -4.26 -4.30 -7.46
CA GLN A 236 -5.40 -3.39 -7.60
C GLN A 236 -6.38 -3.71 -6.49
N VAL A 237 -6.55 -2.78 -5.55
CA VAL A 237 -7.35 -3.03 -4.33
C VAL A 237 -8.80 -2.65 -4.55
N TYR A 238 -9.05 -1.53 -5.24
CA TYR A 238 -10.38 -0.91 -5.28
C TYR A 238 -11.08 -0.95 -6.64
N ASN A 239 -10.37 -1.34 -7.70
CA ASN A 239 -10.95 -1.33 -9.03
C ASN A 239 -10.53 -2.53 -9.84
N GLU A 240 -11.45 -3.49 -9.88
CA GLU A 240 -11.27 -4.72 -10.64
C GLU A 240 -11.74 -4.60 -12.09
N ASP A 241 -12.46 -3.53 -12.45
CA ASP A 241 -12.87 -3.35 -13.83
C ASP A 241 -11.59 -3.16 -14.66
N ARG A 242 -11.38 -4.14 -15.55
CA ARG A 242 -10.32 -4.29 -16.54
C ARG A 242 -9.40 -3.07 -16.67
N VAL A 243 -8.09 -3.31 -16.51
CA VAL A 243 -7.00 -2.44 -16.95
C VAL A 243 -7.40 -1.84 -18.31
N ASN A 244 -7.97 -0.62 -18.31
CA ASN A 244 -8.57 -0.11 -19.53
C ASN A 244 -7.43 0.17 -20.52
N ASN A 245 -7.47 -0.57 -21.63
CA ASN A 245 -6.37 -1.13 -22.40
C ASN A 245 -5.54 -0.13 -23.25
N ASN A 246 -5.43 1.13 -22.83
CA ASN A 246 -4.72 2.15 -23.61
C ASN A 246 -3.30 2.45 -23.09
N ASN A 247 -2.89 1.84 -21.97
CA ASN A 247 -1.52 1.96 -21.48
C ASN A 247 -0.77 0.64 -21.68
N LEU A 248 0.09 0.61 -22.71
CA LEU A 248 0.88 -0.55 -23.12
C LEU A 248 1.78 -1.12 -22.01
N LEU A 249 2.23 -0.29 -21.06
CA LEU A 249 3.04 -0.77 -19.94
C LEU A 249 2.23 -1.68 -19.02
N LEU A 250 0.96 -1.33 -18.80
CA LEU A 250 0.10 -1.99 -17.83
C LEU A 250 -0.72 -3.12 -18.42
N SER A 251 -0.97 -3.10 -19.72
CA SER A 251 -1.53 -4.26 -20.43
C SER A 251 -0.59 -5.46 -20.45
N SER A 252 0.66 -5.30 -19.99
CA SER A 252 1.64 -6.39 -19.85
C SER A 252 1.72 -6.95 -18.43
N LEU A 253 0.86 -6.51 -17.51
CA LEU A 253 0.84 -6.92 -16.11
C LEU A 253 -0.38 -7.80 -15.83
N GLU A 254 -0.15 -8.94 -15.17
CA GLU A 254 -1.22 -9.77 -14.63
C GLU A 254 -1.67 -9.23 -13.27
N ARG A 255 -2.95 -9.34 -12.91
CA ARG A 255 -3.38 -9.03 -11.55
C ARG A 255 -2.84 -10.08 -10.59
N MET A 256 -2.19 -9.67 -9.52
CA MET A 256 -1.82 -10.59 -8.43
C MET A 256 -3.08 -11.17 -7.80
N ILE A 257 -3.16 -12.50 -7.68
CA ILE A 257 -4.26 -13.20 -7.01
C ILE A 257 -3.81 -13.93 -5.73
N GLY A 258 -2.50 -14.10 -5.55
CA GLY A 258 -1.93 -14.75 -4.37
C GLY A 258 -0.45 -15.08 -4.52
N ILE A 259 0.05 -15.87 -3.57
CA ILE A 259 1.40 -16.42 -3.55
C ILE A 259 1.27 -17.95 -3.62
N ASP A 260 2.02 -18.58 -4.52
CA ASP A 260 2.18 -20.04 -4.54
C ASP A 260 3.37 -20.42 -3.64
N GLU A 261 3.05 -20.95 -2.46
CA GLU A 261 4.03 -21.40 -1.46
C GLU A 261 4.92 -22.54 -1.97
N SER A 262 4.44 -23.35 -2.93
CA SER A 262 5.21 -24.48 -3.45
C SER A 262 6.35 -24.06 -4.37
N SER A 263 6.15 -22.96 -5.10
CA SER A 263 7.14 -22.40 -6.03
C SER A 263 7.84 -21.15 -5.50
N ASN A 264 7.40 -20.60 -4.36
CA ASN A 264 7.82 -19.29 -3.84
C ASN A 264 7.70 -18.22 -4.94
N ARG A 265 6.50 -18.05 -5.51
CA ARG A 265 6.22 -17.08 -6.57
C ARG A 265 4.88 -16.39 -6.37
N ILE A 266 4.76 -15.15 -6.83
CA ILE A 266 3.46 -14.53 -7.09
C ILE A 266 2.77 -15.30 -8.22
N ILE A 267 1.47 -15.50 -8.07
CA ILE A 267 0.58 -15.97 -9.13
C ILE A 267 -0.41 -14.88 -9.52
N GLY A 268 -0.76 -14.85 -10.79
CA GLY A 268 -1.62 -13.82 -11.35
C GLY A 268 -2.71 -14.33 -12.28
N ARG A 269 -3.56 -13.39 -12.67
CA ARG A 269 -4.66 -13.57 -13.62
C ARG A 269 -4.80 -12.33 -14.49
N TRP A 270 -5.04 -12.55 -15.78
CA TRP A 270 -5.37 -11.49 -16.75
C TRP A 270 -6.75 -10.87 -16.51
#